data_AF-A0A3M1HD83-F1
#
_entry.id   AF-A0A3M1HD83-F1
#
_cell.length_a   1.000
_cell.length_b   1.000
_cell.length_c   1.000
_cell.angle_alpha   90.00
_cell.angle_beta   90.00
_cell.angle_gamma   90.00
#
_symmetry.space_group_name_H-M   'P 1'
#
loop_
_entity.id
_entity.type
_entity.pdbx_description
1 polymer ?
#
loop_
_entity_poly.entity_id
_entity_poly.type
_entity_poly.pdbx_seq_one_letter_code
_entity_poly.pdbx_strand_id
1 'polypeptide(L)'
;MLIYASRTRRTKGKVLGENMKDELAELEEFEEVEKVGVSEKKEGNNMQQEQGSQGQAQRKGSRPDYRVLQPDTDANGKSMLRSVGAMWKSTTKDGREFYVMKIGELRLLVFPNNKQ
;
A
#
# COMPACT_ATOMS: atom_id res chain seq x y z
N MET A 1 32.18 -22.42 42.88
CA MET A 1 30.75 -22.14 42.61
C MET A 1 30.29 -21.11 43.62
N LEU A 2 30.12 -19.85 43.21
CA LEU A 2 29.76 -18.73 44.08
C LEU A 2 28.49 -18.09 43.50
N ILE A 3 27.40 -18.12 44.27
CA ILE A 3 26.10 -17.58 43.89
C ILE A 3 26.02 -16.16 44.46
N TYR A 4 25.96 -15.15 43.58
CA TYR A 4 25.65 -13.78 43.96
C TYR A 4 24.24 -13.43 43.48
N ALA A 5 23.34 -13.18 44.44
CA ALA A 5 21.99 -12.69 44.19
C ALA A 5 21.95 -11.17 44.41
N SER A 6 21.83 -10.39 43.34
CA SER A 6 21.68 -8.94 43.39
C SER A 6 20.20 -8.57 43.32
N ARG A 7 19.66 -8.18 44.48
CA ARG A 7 18.26 -7.73 44.66
C ARG A 7 18.22 -6.21 44.51
N THR A 8 17.74 -5.67 43.39
CA THR A 8 17.48 -4.22 43.25
C THR A 8 15.99 -3.90 43.14
N ARG A 9 15.66 -2.78 43.77
CA ARG A 9 14.34 -2.41 44.33
C ARG A 9 13.37 -1.93 43.24
N ARG A 10 12.12 -2.37 43.41
CA ARG A 10 10.91 -1.92 42.73
C ARG A 10 10.57 -0.49 43.18
N THR A 11 10.76 0.50 42.32
CA THR A 11 10.21 1.85 42.52
C THR A 11 8.81 1.91 41.94
N LYS A 12 7.79 1.91 42.81
CA LYS A 12 6.43 2.31 42.47
C LYS A 12 6.38 3.84 42.41
N GLY A 13 6.48 4.40 41.22
CA GLY A 13 6.12 5.80 40.95
C GLY A 13 4.69 5.86 40.44
N LYS A 14 3.77 6.26 41.32
CA LYS A 14 2.37 6.57 41.03
C LYS A 14 2.34 8.04 40.60
N VAL A 15 1.91 8.36 39.39
CA VAL A 15 1.49 9.73 39.03
C VAL A 15 0.11 9.63 38.37
N LEU A 16 -0.86 10.17 39.10
CA LEU A 16 -2.23 10.47 38.68
C LEU A 16 -2.24 11.70 37.76
N GLY A 17 -3.28 11.78 36.94
CA GLY A 17 -3.62 12.89 36.05
C GLY A 17 -4.13 12.29 34.75
N GLU A 18 -5.37 11.79 34.65
CA GLU A 18 -6.61 12.60 34.63
C GLU A 18 -6.38 13.92 33.88
N ASN A 19 -6.63 13.90 32.56
CA ASN A 19 -7.34 14.95 31.79
C ASN A 19 -7.34 14.59 30.30
N MET A 20 -8.39 15.01 29.59
CA MET A 20 -8.73 14.76 28.17
C MET A 20 -9.72 13.61 27.93
N LYS A 21 -10.90 13.76 28.53
CA LYS A 21 -12.16 13.15 28.05
C LYS A 21 -13.04 14.15 27.27
N ASP A 22 -12.54 15.35 26.98
CA ASP A 22 -13.33 16.42 26.36
C ASP A 22 -12.81 16.70 24.96
N GLU A 23 -13.22 15.89 23.98
CA GLU A 23 -13.29 16.26 22.55
C GLU A 23 -14.04 15.21 21.69
N LEU A 24 -14.98 14.47 22.29
CA LEU A 24 -15.75 13.40 21.64
C LEU A 24 -17.24 13.73 21.49
N ALA A 25 -17.57 15.01 21.21
CA ALA A 25 -18.96 15.48 21.21
C ALA A 25 -19.23 16.62 20.21
N GLU A 26 -18.65 16.57 19.00
CA GLU A 26 -19.12 17.41 17.90
C GLU A 26 -19.35 16.57 16.64
N LEU A 27 -20.63 16.46 16.29
CA LEU A 27 -21.17 16.36 14.94
C LEU A 27 -21.35 14.95 14.36
N GLU A 28 -22.10 14.14 15.12
CA GLU A 28 -23.18 13.28 14.60
C GLU A 28 -24.29 14.11 13.93
N GLU A 29 -23.97 14.86 12.87
CA GLU A 29 -24.97 15.63 12.13
C GLU A 29 -24.58 15.66 10.66
N PHE A 30 -24.89 14.58 9.93
CA PHE A 30 -25.30 14.68 8.52
C PHE A 30 -26.17 13.47 8.19
N GLU A 31 -27.47 13.72 8.28
CA GLU A 31 -28.57 12.95 7.70
C GLU A 31 -28.31 12.63 6.22
N GLU A 32 -28.45 11.35 5.90
CA GLU A 32 -29.43 10.85 4.93
C GLU A 32 -29.82 11.81 3.77
N VAL A 33 -29.15 11.66 2.63
CA VAL A 33 -29.66 12.16 1.34
C VAL A 33 -29.77 11.00 0.34
N GLU A 34 -31.03 10.57 0.20
CA GLU A 34 -31.72 10.10 -1.01
C GLU A 34 -31.02 9.18 -2.02
N LYS A 35 -31.58 7.95 -2.09
CA LYS A 35 -31.70 7.14 -3.30
C LYS A 35 -32.40 7.93 -4.43
N VAL A 36 -31.73 8.16 -5.57
CA VAL A 36 -32.38 8.11 -6.89
C VAL A 36 -31.36 7.75 -7.98
N GLY A 37 -31.70 6.80 -8.85
CA GLY A 37 -31.23 6.84 -10.25
C GLY A 37 -30.29 5.73 -10.71
N VAL A 38 -30.81 4.51 -10.80
CA VAL A 38 -30.33 3.54 -11.80
C VAL A 38 -30.43 4.20 -13.17
N SER A 39 -29.29 4.43 -13.82
CA SER A 39 -29.24 4.77 -15.23
C SER A 39 -28.21 3.88 -15.91
N GLU A 40 -28.74 2.82 -16.52
CA GLU A 40 -28.04 1.98 -17.48
C GLU A 40 -27.50 2.86 -18.61
N LYS A 41 -26.18 3.06 -18.63
CA LYS A 41 -25.48 3.58 -19.81
C LYS A 41 -24.83 2.42 -20.55
N LYS A 42 -25.60 1.97 -21.54
CA LYS A 42 -25.21 1.60 -22.91
C LYS A 42 -23.76 1.11 -23.10
N GLU A 43 -23.70 -0.16 -23.49
CA GLU A 43 -22.65 -0.76 -24.30
C GLU A 43 -22.14 0.21 -25.37
N GLY A 44 -20.85 0.53 -25.27
CA GLY A 44 -20.14 1.41 -26.19
C GLY A 44 -18.76 0.84 -26.46
N ASN A 45 -18.73 -0.12 -27.39
CA ASN A 45 -17.68 -0.34 -28.40
C ASN A 45 -16.29 0.22 -28.06
N ASN A 46 -15.46 -0.55 -27.35
CA ASN A 46 -14.06 -0.17 -27.10
C ASN A 46 -13.19 -0.73 -28.23
N MET A 47 -13.09 0.04 -29.31
CA MET A 47 -12.10 -0.17 -30.36
C MET A 47 -10.71 -0.20 -29.72
N GLN A 48 -9.99 -1.28 -30.00
CA GLN A 48 -8.54 -1.34 -29.85
C GLN A 48 -7.93 -0.16 -30.59
N GLN A 49 -7.43 0.81 -29.82
CA GLN A 49 -6.51 1.81 -30.30
C GLN A 49 -5.17 1.55 -29.61
N GLU A 50 -4.44 0.57 -30.15
CA GLU A 50 -3.00 0.51 -30.01
C GLU A 50 -2.43 1.70 -30.81
N GLN A 51 -2.08 2.78 -30.12
CA GLN A 51 -1.18 3.78 -30.70
C GLN A 51 -0.53 4.65 -29.61
N GLY A 52 0.80 4.63 -29.63
CA GLY A 52 1.55 5.86 -29.47
C GLY A 52 2.03 6.19 -28.07
N SER A 53 3.16 5.59 -27.70
CA SER A 53 4.11 6.11 -26.72
C SER A 53 4.33 7.62 -26.87
N GLN A 54 3.78 8.42 -25.94
CA GLN A 54 4.19 9.82 -25.77
C GLN A 54 4.46 10.07 -24.29
N GLY A 55 5.66 10.57 -24.02
CA GLY A 55 6.30 10.66 -22.71
C GLY A 55 5.38 11.19 -21.62
N GLN A 56 4.90 10.28 -20.77
CA GLN A 56 4.23 10.66 -19.54
C GLN A 56 5.28 10.82 -18.46
N ALA A 57 5.63 12.08 -18.18
CA ALA A 57 5.99 12.47 -16.83
C ALA A 57 4.94 11.86 -15.89
N GLN A 58 5.31 10.85 -15.12
CA GLN A 58 4.39 10.07 -14.29
C GLN A 58 3.66 11.02 -13.37
N ARG A 59 2.40 11.31 -13.72
CA ARG A 59 1.50 12.09 -12.88
C ARG A 59 1.36 11.35 -11.56
N LYS A 60 1.49 12.10 -10.46
CA LYS A 60 1.23 11.64 -9.09
C LYS A 60 -0.16 10.98 -9.07
N GLY A 61 -0.22 9.64 -9.12
CA GLY A 61 -1.46 8.87 -9.29
C GLY A 61 -1.43 7.73 -10.32
N SER A 62 -0.31 7.47 -11.01
CA SER A 62 -0.21 6.32 -11.94
C SER A 62 -0.39 4.97 -11.22
N ARG A 63 -1.46 4.25 -11.57
CA ARG A 63 -1.71 2.86 -11.14
C ARG A 63 -0.54 1.98 -11.57
N PRO A 64 -0.06 1.06 -10.73
CA PRO A 64 1.03 0.17 -11.11
C PRO A 64 0.61 -0.83 -12.19
N ASP A 65 1.56 -1.16 -13.06
CA ASP A 65 1.40 -2.18 -14.10
C ASP A 65 1.34 -3.58 -13.49
N TYR A 66 2.19 -3.84 -12.49
CA TYR A 66 2.23 -5.12 -11.78
C TYR A 66 2.19 -4.93 -10.26
N ARG A 67 1.55 -5.87 -9.57
CA ARG A 67 1.59 -5.99 -8.10
C ARG A 67 2.57 -7.08 -7.71
N VAL A 68 3.36 -6.81 -6.68
CA VAL A 68 4.28 -7.79 -6.10
C VAL A 68 3.56 -8.46 -4.93
N LEU A 69 3.36 -9.76 -5.05
CA LEU A 69 2.72 -10.60 -4.04
C LEU A 69 3.77 -11.50 -3.38
N GLN A 70 3.62 -11.72 -2.07
CA GLN A 70 4.43 -12.65 -1.31
C GLN A 70 3.51 -13.68 -0.63
N PRO A 71 3.83 -14.99 -0.73
CA PRO A 71 3.14 -16.00 0.07
C PRO A 71 3.31 -15.74 1.56
N ASP A 72 2.21 -15.88 2.29
CA ASP A 72 2.14 -15.71 3.74
C ASP A 72 1.21 -16.81 4.30
N THR A 73 1.27 -17.06 5.60
CA THR A 73 0.42 -18.05 6.26
C THR A 73 -0.44 -17.36 7.31
N ASP A 74 -1.75 -17.57 7.25
CA ASP A 74 -2.65 -17.04 8.26
C ASP A 74 -2.54 -17.78 9.60
N ALA A 75 -3.21 -17.27 10.64
CA ALA A 75 -3.19 -17.89 11.96
C ALA A 75 -3.77 -19.33 12.00
N ASN A 76 -4.50 -19.73 10.97
CA ASN A 76 -5.12 -21.06 10.83
C ASN A 76 -4.27 -22.02 9.98
N GLY A 77 -3.08 -21.59 9.54
CA GLY A 77 -2.20 -22.40 8.69
C GLY A 77 -2.56 -22.40 7.21
N LYS A 78 -3.48 -21.53 6.76
CA LYS A 78 -3.86 -21.42 5.35
C LYS A 78 -2.90 -20.48 4.61
N SER A 79 -2.46 -20.91 3.42
CA SER A 79 -1.66 -20.08 2.52
C SER A 79 -2.49 -18.95 1.93
N MET A 80 -1.96 -17.73 2.01
CA MET A 80 -2.53 -16.52 1.42
C MET A 80 -1.45 -15.71 0.71
N LEU A 81 -1.86 -14.83 -0.21
CA LEU A 81 -0.95 -13.92 -0.89
C LEU A 81 -1.11 -12.51 -0.31
N ARG A 82 -0.01 -11.96 0.23
CA ARG A 82 0.05 -10.59 0.73
C ARG A 82 0.62 -9.67 -0.35
N SER A 83 -0.03 -8.53 -0.59
CA SER A 83 0.53 -7.49 -1.45
C SER A 83 1.64 -6.75 -0.71
N VAL A 84 2.88 -6.89 -1.16
CA VAL A 84 4.07 -6.30 -0.52
C VAL A 84 4.65 -5.12 -1.29
N GLY A 85 4.29 -5.01 -2.57
CA GLY A 85 4.85 -3.97 -3.42
C GLY A 85 4.15 -3.84 -4.76
N ALA A 86 4.74 -3.02 -5.60
CA ALA A 86 4.24 -2.71 -6.92
C ALA A 86 5.39 -2.38 -7.88
N MET A 87 5.13 -2.51 -9.17
CA MET A 87 6.11 -2.29 -10.23
C MET A 87 5.48 -1.47 -11.34
N TRP A 88 6.26 -0.51 -11.85
CA TRP A 88 5.88 0.37 -12.95
C TRP A 88 6.85 0.17 -14.10
N LYS A 89 6.31 -0.04 -15.30
CA LYS A 89 7.10 -0.11 -16.53
C LYS A 89 7.53 1.30 -16.93
N SER A 90 8.76 1.42 -17.37
CA SER A 90 9.31 2.66 -17.90
C SER A 90 10.28 2.35 -19.04
N THR A 91 10.65 3.40 -19.78
CA THR A 91 11.52 3.29 -20.95
C THR A 91 12.60 4.35 -20.83
N THR A 92 13.85 3.95 -21.04
CA THR A 92 14.99 4.87 -21.11
C THR A 92 14.90 5.75 -22.36
N LYS A 93 15.74 6.79 -22.43
CA LYS A 93 15.83 7.66 -23.61
C LYS A 93 16.19 6.89 -24.89
N ASP A 94 16.98 5.83 -24.75
CA ASP A 94 17.43 4.98 -25.86
C ASP A 94 16.40 3.89 -26.24
N GLY A 95 15.20 3.93 -25.66
CA GLY A 95 14.14 2.96 -25.94
C GLY A 95 14.26 1.64 -25.18
N ARG A 96 15.26 1.45 -24.31
CA ARG A 96 15.38 0.23 -23.50
C ARG A 96 14.36 0.22 -22.36
N GLU A 97 13.66 -0.89 -22.22
CA GLU A 97 12.67 -1.08 -21.16
C GLU A 97 13.34 -1.38 -19.81
N PHE A 98 12.78 -0.82 -18.74
CA PHE A 98 13.12 -1.16 -17.37
C PHE A 98 11.88 -1.03 -16.48
N TYR A 99 11.96 -1.60 -15.30
CA TYR A 99 10.89 -1.53 -14.33
C TYR A 99 11.38 -0.87 -13.04
N VAL A 100 10.55 0.00 -12.49
CA VAL A 100 10.75 0.55 -11.15
C VAL A 100 9.91 -0.28 -10.20
N MET A 101 10.55 -1.00 -9.28
CA MET A 101 9.87 -1.80 -8.26
C MET A 101 9.95 -1.11 -6.90
N LYS A 102 8.81 -0.96 -6.23
CA LYS A 102 8.73 -0.45 -4.85
C LYS A 102 8.20 -1.53 -3.92
N ILE A 103 8.95 -1.83 -2.87
CA ILE A 103 8.57 -2.78 -1.80
C ILE A 103 8.79 -2.08 -0.47
N GLY A 104 7.70 -1.75 0.24
CA GLY A 104 7.77 -0.88 1.42
C GLY A 104 8.46 0.46 1.10
N GLU A 105 9.59 0.70 1.75
CA GLU A 105 10.43 1.90 1.56
C GLU A 105 11.53 1.72 0.49
N LEU A 106 11.80 0.47 0.08
CA LEU A 106 12.83 0.17 -0.91
C LEU A 106 12.33 0.46 -2.32
N ARG A 107 13.22 1.02 -3.15
CA ARG A 107 13.01 1.23 -4.58
C ARG A 107 14.15 0.60 -5.36
N LEU A 108 13.81 -0.27 -6.30
CA LEU A 108 14.74 -1.06 -7.09
C LEU A 108 14.49 -0.82 -8.58
N LEU A 109 15.58 -0.78 -9.36
CA LEU A 109 15.52 -0.80 -10.81
C LEU A 109 15.71 -2.24 -11.27
N VAL A 110 14.75 -2.75 -12.04
CA VAL A 110 14.73 -4.12 -12.54
C VAL A 110 14.87 -4.07 -14.06
N PHE A 111 15.86 -4.80 -14.57
CA PHE A 111 16.11 -4.94 -16.00
C PHE A 111 15.72 -6.35 -16.45
N PRO A 112 15.10 -6.51 -17.63
CA PRO A 112 14.81 -7.83 -18.20
C PRO A 112 16.09 -8.68 -18.30
N ASN A 113 16.01 -9.95 -17.87
CA ASN A 113 17.11 -10.89 -18.03
C ASN A 113 17.05 -11.50 -19.44
N ASN A 114 17.92 -11.05 -20.32
CA ASN A 114 17.99 -11.50 -21.72
C ASN A 114 18.88 -12.72 -21.93
N LYS A 115 19.24 -13.46 -20.88
CA LYS A 115 20.00 -14.70 -21.01
C LYS A 115 19.06 -15.80 -21.51
N GLN A 116 19.15 -16.09 -22.82
CA GLN A 116 18.63 -17.31 -23.43
C GLN A 116 19.62 -18.46 -23.26
#